data_AF-A0A094JUI5-F1
#
_entry.id   AF-A0A094JUI5-F1
#
_cell.length_a   1.000
_cell.length_b   1.000
_cell.length_c   1.000
_cell.angle_alpha   90.00
_cell.angle_beta   90.00
_cell.angle_gamma   90.00
#
_symmetry.space_group_name_H-M   'P 1'
#
loop_
_entity.id
_entity.type
_entity.pdbx_description
1 polymer ?
#
loop_
_entity_poly.entity_id
_entity_poly.type
_entity_poly.pdbx_seq_one_letter_code
_entity_poly.pdbx_strand_id
1 'polypeptide(L)'
;MLDGIKVIDFSHYLPGPFASLRLADLGAEVIKIEPKTGDRMRGLAAGCLFDANNKNKKSIALDLKNTRDVQTAQHLIRQADVIIESFRPGVMKKLGLGYEEAVALNPSIVYCSISGYGQHSRYAPFGSHDLNYMALAGVLAQLKAGDRPIHPTITFADLIGSMHVVEQITAALYARERTGKGRYIDVALVDGLLSMMTNHFVVEHYTGQKNGIPVLAGTVVSYHLYETKDGRYMALAALEGHFWRNFCDAVEKPEWYEGHLSAACDDNPLFLEIKQLFRTKTFQQWIDFSQQVDCCLTPVLETDEAKTWFASDTHRNMIHIDNDQIEVATRYDEQFFTKRTRAPKLNEHGGVHAYDERSIKYCDNA
;
A
#
# COMPACT_ATOMS: atom_id res chain seq x y z
N MET A 1 -17.63 8.48 -1.27
CA MET A 1 -16.78 9.51 -0.61
C MET A 1 -16.18 10.46 -1.64
N LEU A 2 -15.61 9.93 -2.72
CA LEU A 2 -15.12 10.69 -3.86
C LEU A 2 -16.08 10.60 -5.05
N ASP A 3 -17.38 10.42 -4.78
CA ASP A 3 -18.40 10.36 -5.82
C ASP A 3 -18.43 11.70 -6.57
N GLY A 4 -18.35 11.63 -7.90
CA GLY A 4 -18.22 12.82 -8.76
C GLY A 4 -16.78 13.27 -9.05
N ILE A 5 -15.76 12.68 -8.43
CA ILE A 5 -14.35 12.94 -8.75
C ILE A 5 -13.91 12.05 -9.92
N LYS A 6 -13.35 12.64 -10.97
CA LYS A 6 -12.79 11.96 -12.13
C LYS A 6 -11.25 11.97 -12.11
N VAL A 7 -10.65 10.78 -12.18
CA VAL A 7 -9.20 10.56 -12.16
C VAL A 7 -8.76 10.00 -13.51
N ILE A 8 -7.78 10.64 -14.15
CA ILE A 8 -7.09 10.10 -15.32
C ILE A 8 -5.77 9.48 -14.87
N ASP A 9 -5.67 8.17 -15.02
CA ASP A 9 -4.53 7.39 -14.54
C ASP A 9 -3.65 6.93 -15.72
N PHE A 10 -2.51 7.59 -15.89
CA PHE A 10 -1.47 7.23 -16.86
C PHE A 10 -0.40 6.31 -16.26
N SER A 11 -0.53 5.90 -15.00
CA SER A 11 0.50 5.11 -14.32
C SER A 11 0.50 3.65 -14.76
N HIS A 12 1.65 3.01 -14.61
CA HIS A 12 1.88 1.60 -14.96
C HIS A 12 2.43 0.84 -13.74
N TYR A 13 2.31 -0.49 -13.73
CA TYR A 13 2.83 -1.34 -12.66
C TYR A 13 2.32 -0.96 -11.26
N LEU A 14 3.21 -0.82 -10.27
CA LEU A 14 3.00 -0.12 -9.01
C LEU A 14 3.96 1.09 -9.02
N PRO A 15 3.71 2.14 -8.22
CA PRO A 15 2.66 2.31 -7.19
C PRO A 15 1.32 2.85 -7.71
N GLY A 16 1.33 3.54 -8.85
CA GLY A 16 0.19 4.37 -9.28
C GLY A 16 -1.14 3.62 -9.41
N PRO A 17 -1.18 2.41 -10.02
CA PRO A 17 -2.40 1.63 -10.11
C PRO A 17 -3.01 1.22 -8.77
N PHE A 18 -2.20 0.95 -7.73
CA PHE A 18 -2.75 0.69 -6.40
C PHE A 18 -3.31 1.98 -5.78
N ALA A 19 -2.63 3.11 -5.93
CA ALA A 19 -3.15 4.41 -5.48
C ALA A 19 -4.49 4.76 -6.15
N SER A 20 -4.59 4.61 -7.47
CA SER A 20 -5.82 4.91 -8.20
C SER A 20 -6.92 3.88 -7.93
N LEU A 21 -6.60 2.61 -7.66
CA LEU A 21 -7.58 1.64 -7.15
C LEU A 21 -8.19 2.12 -5.82
N ARG A 22 -7.36 2.60 -4.88
CA ARG A 22 -7.85 3.12 -3.60
C ARG A 22 -8.76 4.33 -3.78
N LEU A 23 -8.48 5.21 -4.73
CA LEU A 23 -9.38 6.33 -5.07
C LEU A 23 -10.69 5.84 -5.68
N ALA A 24 -10.64 4.83 -6.57
CA ALA A 24 -11.84 4.20 -7.12
C ALA A 24 -12.71 3.55 -6.02
N ASP A 25 -12.08 2.86 -5.08
CA ASP A 25 -12.74 2.23 -3.93
C ASP A 25 -13.34 3.27 -2.94
N LEU A 26 -12.91 4.53 -3.00
CA LEU A 26 -13.53 5.65 -2.30
C LEU A 26 -14.69 6.29 -3.08
N GLY A 27 -14.91 5.89 -4.34
CA GLY A 27 -16.01 6.32 -5.20
C GLY A 27 -15.60 7.16 -6.42
N ALA A 28 -14.30 7.39 -6.64
CA ALA A 28 -13.86 8.15 -7.80
C ALA A 28 -14.05 7.37 -9.12
N GLU A 29 -14.42 8.06 -10.20
CA GLU A 29 -14.37 7.50 -11.54
C GLU A 29 -12.92 7.51 -12.04
N VAL A 30 -12.31 6.32 -12.18
CA VAL A 30 -10.93 6.20 -12.64
C VAL A 30 -10.88 5.71 -14.08
N ILE A 31 -10.26 6.49 -14.96
CA ILE A 31 -10.00 6.14 -16.35
C ILE A 31 -8.51 5.89 -16.52
N LYS A 32 -8.14 4.62 -16.70
CA LYS A 32 -6.76 4.22 -16.99
C LYS A 32 -6.46 4.44 -18.47
N ILE A 33 -5.41 5.20 -18.74
CA ILE A 33 -4.85 5.38 -20.06
C ILE A 33 -3.71 4.38 -20.24
N GLU A 34 -3.82 3.53 -21.24
CA GLU A 34 -2.85 2.49 -21.54
C GLU A 34 -2.25 2.67 -22.94
N PRO A 35 -1.03 2.19 -23.22
CA PRO A 35 -0.59 2.06 -24.60
C PRO A 35 -1.50 1.08 -25.35
N LYS A 36 -1.50 1.12 -26.68
CA LYS A 36 -2.27 0.16 -27.52
C LYS A 36 -1.89 -1.31 -27.27
N THR A 37 -0.71 -1.57 -26.71
CA THR A 37 -0.24 -2.90 -26.29
C THR A 37 -0.72 -3.31 -24.89
N GLY A 38 -1.36 -2.40 -24.15
CA GLY A 38 -1.76 -2.55 -22.75
C GLY A 38 -0.65 -2.30 -21.73
N ASP A 39 -1.04 -2.09 -20.47
CA ASP A 39 -0.13 -2.09 -19.34
C ASP A 39 0.63 -3.42 -19.29
N ARG A 40 1.95 -3.36 -19.10
CA ARG A 40 2.82 -4.53 -19.05
C ARG A 40 2.46 -5.47 -17.89
N MET A 41 1.83 -4.97 -16.83
CA MET A 41 1.35 -5.77 -15.71
C MET A 41 0.28 -6.80 -16.13
N ARG A 42 -0.41 -6.60 -17.27
CA ARG A 42 -1.37 -7.58 -17.84
C ARG A 42 -0.70 -8.91 -18.21
N GLY A 43 0.60 -8.92 -18.49
CA GLY A 43 1.35 -10.14 -18.84
C GLY A 43 1.96 -10.88 -17.65
N LEU A 44 1.84 -10.35 -16.43
CA LEU A 44 2.46 -10.92 -15.23
C LEU A 44 1.48 -11.79 -14.46
N ALA A 45 1.96 -12.92 -13.94
CA ALA A 45 1.17 -13.88 -13.16
C ALA A 45 -0.19 -14.20 -13.81
N ALA A 46 -0.19 -14.51 -15.11
CA ALA A 46 -1.38 -14.78 -15.91
C ALA A 46 -2.45 -13.66 -15.90
N GLY A 47 -2.05 -12.41 -15.63
CA GLY A 47 -2.94 -11.23 -15.58
C GLY A 47 -3.45 -10.89 -14.18
N CYS A 48 -3.27 -11.77 -13.19
CA CYS A 48 -3.80 -11.60 -11.84
C CYS A 48 -3.29 -10.33 -11.14
N LEU A 49 -2.05 -9.90 -11.40
CA LEU A 49 -1.52 -8.67 -10.82
C LEU A 49 -2.18 -7.41 -11.39
N PHE A 50 -2.52 -7.41 -12.69
CA PHE A 50 -3.27 -6.32 -13.28
C PHE A 50 -4.65 -6.24 -12.65
N ASP A 51 -5.34 -7.39 -12.56
CA ASP A 51 -6.68 -7.46 -12.01
C ASP A 51 -6.71 -7.00 -10.55
N ALA A 52 -5.75 -7.44 -9.72
CA ALA A 52 -5.65 -7.05 -8.32
C ALA A 52 -5.56 -5.53 -8.09
N ASN A 53 -5.00 -4.78 -9.05
CA ASN A 53 -4.72 -3.34 -8.91
C ASN A 53 -5.57 -2.45 -9.82
N ASN A 54 -6.48 -3.01 -10.63
CA ASN A 54 -7.23 -2.24 -11.63
C ASN A 54 -8.74 -2.52 -11.66
N LYS A 55 -9.27 -3.21 -10.65
CA LYS A 55 -10.73 -3.25 -10.41
C LYS A 55 -11.32 -1.83 -10.31
N ASN A 56 -12.61 -1.69 -10.62
CA ASN A 56 -13.33 -0.41 -10.58
C ASN A 56 -12.88 0.67 -11.58
N LYS A 57 -11.95 0.36 -12.48
CA LYS A 57 -11.45 1.32 -13.47
C LYS A 57 -12.10 1.12 -14.84
N LYS A 58 -12.09 2.18 -15.64
CA LYS A 58 -12.27 2.15 -17.09
C LYS A 58 -10.90 2.08 -17.78
N SER A 59 -10.86 1.57 -19.01
CA SER A 59 -9.62 1.47 -19.81
C SER A 59 -9.82 2.08 -21.18
N ILE A 60 -8.92 3.00 -21.54
CA ILE A 60 -8.81 3.60 -22.88
C ILE A 60 -7.37 3.40 -23.33
N ALA A 61 -7.17 2.79 -24.50
CA ALA A 61 -5.84 2.61 -25.05
C ALA A 61 -5.52 3.73 -26.03
N LEU A 62 -4.41 4.45 -25.82
CA LEU A 62 -3.94 5.57 -26.61
C LEU A 62 -2.47 5.37 -27.03
N ASP A 63 -2.12 5.78 -28.24
CA ASP A 63 -0.74 6.00 -28.65
C ASP A 63 -0.39 7.48 -28.48
N LEU A 64 0.23 7.83 -27.36
CA LEU A 64 0.56 9.22 -27.03
C LEU A 64 1.67 9.83 -27.93
N LYS A 65 2.14 9.11 -28.95
CA LYS A 65 2.95 9.67 -30.04
C LYS A 65 2.10 10.16 -31.22
N ASN A 66 0.84 9.75 -31.29
CA ASN A 66 -0.11 10.17 -32.30
C ASN A 66 -0.86 11.43 -31.84
N THR A 67 -0.84 12.49 -32.65
CA THR A 67 -1.48 13.77 -32.33
C THR A 67 -2.97 13.63 -31.99
N ARG A 68 -3.72 12.73 -32.65
CA ARG A 68 -5.16 12.53 -32.36
C ARG A 68 -5.39 11.88 -31.00
N ASP A 69 -4.54 10.94 -30.62
CA ASP A 69 -4.64 10.27 -29.32
C ASP A 69 -4.18 11.22 -28.19
N VAL A 70 -3.21 12.10 -28.45
CA VAL A 70 -2.87 13.20 -27.53
C VAL A 70 -4.05 14.16 -27.36
N GLN A 71 -4.75 14.53 -28.44
CA GLN A 71 -5.96 15.36 -28.36
C GLN A 71 -7.06 14.69 -27.53
N THR A 72 -7.24 13.37 -27.69
CA THR A 72 -8.17 12.58 -26.86
C THR A 72 -7.76 12.66 -25.38
N ALA A 73 -6.48 12.47 -25.05
CA ALA A 73 -5.99 12.61 -23.68
C ALA A 73 -6.22 14.03 -23.12
N GLN A 74 -5.96 15.06 -23.90
CA GLN A 74 -6.22 16.46 -23.52
C GLN A 74 -7.71 16.72 -23.27
N HIS A 75 -8.61 16.14 -24.09
CA HIS A 75 -10.05 16.23 -23.85
C HIS A 75 -10.46 15.61 -22.51
N LEU A 76 -9.93 14.42 -22.20
CA LEU A 76 -10.17 13.78 -20.90
C LEU A 76 -9.66 14.63 -19.73
N ILE A 77 -8.47 15.23 -19.88
CA ILE A 77 -7.86 16.11 -18.87
C ILE A 77 -8.71 17.35 -18.58
N ARG A 78 -9.36 17.95 -19.61
CA ARG A 78 -10.25 19.12 -19.41
C ARG A 78 -11.40 18.84 -18.45
N GLN A 79 -11.82 17.58 -18.34
CA GLN A 79 -12.93 17.15 -17.49
C GLN A 79 -12.47 16.42 -16.22
N ALA A 80 -11.17 16.31 -16.00
CA ALA A 80 -10.60 15.57 -14.89
C ALA A 80 -10.46 16.44 -13.66
N ASP A 81 -10.61 15.84 -12.48
CA ASP A 81 -10.25 16.44 -11.20
C ASP A 81 -8.80 16.14 -10.82
N VAL A 82 -8.34 14.95 -11.22
CA VAL A 82 -7.02 14.42 -10.84
C VAL A 82 -6.34 13.78 -12.04
N ILE A 83 -5.04 14.00 -12.19
CA ILE A 83 -4.14 13.23 -13.05
C ILE A 83 -3.15 12.48 -12.16
N ILE A 84 -2.93 11.20 -12.45
CA ILE A 84 -1.87 10.39 -11.86
C ILE A 84 -0.97 9.89 -12.99
N GLU A 85 0.34 10.11 -12.87
CA GLU A 85 1.32 9.57 -13.81
C GLU A 85 2.54 9.04 -13.07
N SER A 86 3.19 8.02 -13.64
CA SER A 86 4.36 7.37 -13.04
C SER A 86 5.51 7.17 -14.04
N PHE A 87 5.62 8.08 -15.01
CA PHE A 87 6.70 8.03 -15.98
C PHE A 87 7.98 8.63 -15.40
N ARG A 88 9.10 8.41 -16.10
CA ARG A 88 10.35 9.11 -15.74
C ARG A 88 10.15 10.62 -15.83
N PRO A 89 10.78 11.40 -14.93
CA PRO A 89 10.77 12.85 -14.97
C PRO A 89 10.95 13.43 -16.39
N GLY A 90 10.04 14.32 -16.78
CA GLY A 90 10.03 15.00 -18.08
C GLY A 90 9.42 14.22 -19.26
N VAL A 91 8.99 12.97 -19.10
CA VAL A 91 8.31 12.22 -20.18
C VAL A 91 6.96 12.85 -20.54
N MET A 92 6.09 13.12 -19.56
CA MET A 92 4.78 13.72 -19.83
C MET A 92 4.87 15.11 -20.44
N LYS A 93 5.87 15.91 -20.03
CA LYS A 93 6.19 17.20 -20.65
C LYS A 93 6.53 17.06 -22.14
N LYS A 94 7.36 16.07 -22.51
CA LYS A 94 7.68 15.78 -23.92
C LYS A 94 6.48 15.31 -24.74
N LEU A 95 5.47 14.72 -24.08
CA LEU A 95 4.23 14.30 -24.70
C LEU A 95 3.18 15.43 -24.78
N GLY A 96 3.47 16.62 -24.25
CA GLY A 96 2.52 17.74 -24.20
C GLY A 96 1.36 17.50 -23.21
N LEU A 97 1.61 16.70 -22.18
CA LEU A 97 0.65 16.31 -21.13
C LEU A 97 1.25 16.53 -19.73
N GLY A 98 2.26 17.41 -19.62
CA GLY A 98 2.86 17.80 -18.34
C GLY A 98 1.91 18.64 -17.49
N TYR A 99 2.39 19.05 -16.31
CA TYR A 99 1.59 19.84 -15.39
C TYR A 99 1.18 21.19 -15.99
N GLU A 100 2.12 21.88 -16.64
CA GLU A 100 1.85 23.18 -17.25
C GLU A 100 0.79 23.08 -18.37
N GLU A 101 0.86 22.04 -19.21
CA GLU A 101 -0.15 21.79 -20.24
C GLU A 101 -1.51 21.40 -19.63
N ALA A 102 -1.53 20.61 -18.55
CA ALA A 102 -2.76 20.23 -17.87
C ALA A 102 -3.44 21.44 -17.21
N VAL A 103 -2.69 22.33 -16.55
CA VAL A 103 -3.22 23.55 -15.93
C VAL A 103 -3.78 24.52 -16.98
N ALA A 104 -3.15 24.61 -18.16
CA ALA A 104 -3.67 25.41 -19.26
C ALA A 104 -5.03 24.91 -19.77
N LEU A 105 -5.31 23.61 -19.62
CA LEU A 105 -6.60 23.01 -19.98
C LEU A 105 -7.62 23.08 -18.83
N ASN A 106 -7.16 22.90 -17.59
CA ASN A 106 -7.98 22.93 -16.39
C ASN A 106 -7.18 23.51 -15.20
N PRO A 107 -7.39 24.79 -14.83
CA PRO A 107 -6.68 25.43 -13.71
C PRO A 107 -6.96 24.82 -12.32
N SER A 108 -8.02 24.02 -12.20
CA SER A 108 -8.42 23.35 -10.95
C SER A 108 -7.78 21.96 -10.78
N ILE A 109 -7.00 21.49 -11.75
CA ILE A 109 -6.48 20.12 -11.79
C ILE A 109 -5.50 19.82 -10.65
N VAL A 110 -5.71 18.70 -9.95
CA VAL A 110 -4.70 18.10 -9.09
C VAL A 110 -3.85 17.17 -9.94
N TYR A 111 -2.55 17.45 -10.06
CA TYR A 111 -1.64 16.66 -10.89
C TYR A 111 -0.61 15.99 -10.01
N CYS A 112 -0.60 14.65 -9.99
CA CYS A 112 0.31 13.85 -9.19
C CYS A 112 1.30 13.11 -10.08
N SER A 113 2.57 13.48 -9.98
CA SER A 113 3.71 12.75 -10.53
C SER A 113 4.28 11.80 -9.51
N ILE A 114 4.45 10.53 -9.88
CA ILE A 114 5.06 9.52 -9.02
C ILE A 114 6.37 9.05 -9.64
N SER A 115 7.46 9.17 -8.89
CA SER A 115 8.77 8.71 -9.34
C SER A 115 9.57 8.09 -8.20
N GLY A 116 10.66 7.41 -8.53
CA GLY A 116 11.49 6.76 -7.51
C GLY A 116 12.15 7.74 -6.54
N TYR A 117 12.68 8.83 -7.09
CA TYR A 117 13.56 9.77 -6.38
C TYR A 117 13.07 11.23 -6.41
N GLY A 118 11.86 11.49 -6.91
CA GLY A 118 11.30 12.83 -7.09
C GLY A 118 11.77 13.50 -8.39
N GLN A 119 11.08 14.57 -8.78
CA GLN A 119 11.44 15.36 -9.97
C GLN A 119 12.68 16.23 -9.71
N HIS A 120 12.90 16.64 -8.46
CA HIS A 120 13.94 17.59 -8.06
C HIS A 120 15.10 16.93 -7.30
N SER A 121 15.64 15.84 -7.86
CA SER A 121 16.73 15.07 -7.24
C SER A 121 17.86 14.80 -8.23
N ARG A 122 19.10 14.69 -7.71
CA ARG A 122 20.24 14.21 -8.51
C ARG A 122 20.02 12.81 -9.08
N TYR A 123 19.14 12.03 -8.45
CA TYR A 123 18.79 10.68 -8.84
C TYR A 123 17.56 10.61 -9.77
N ALA A 124 16.89 11.74 -10.04
CA ALA A 124 15.75 11.82 -10.94
C ALA A 124 15.93 11.11 -12.31
N PRO A 125 17.11 11.14 -12.98
CA PRO A 125 17.27 10.46 -14.27
C PRO A 125 17.46 8.94 -14.17
N PHE A 126 17.68 8.39 -12.97
CA PHE A 126 18.01 6.98 -12.80
C PHE A 126 16.79 6.07 -12.74
N GLY A 127 16.95 4.86 -13.29
CA GLY A 127 15.98 3.79 -13.14
C GLY A 127 16.14 3.10 -11.78
N SER A 128 15.03 2.55 -11.28
CA SER A 128 14.98 1.97 -9.95
C SER A 128 13.70 1.16 -9.76
N HIS A 129 13.73 0.28 -8.77
CA HIS A 129 12.61 -0.53 -8.31
C HIS A 129 12.50 -0.44 -6.79
N ASP A 130 11.41 -0.98 -6.24
CA ASP A 130 11.10 -1.02 -4.81
C ASP A 130 12.33 -1.28 -3.92
N LEU A 131 13.10 -2.33 -4.24
CA LEU A 131 14.31 -2.72 -3.51
C LEU A 131 15.38 -1.61 -3.43
N ASN A 132 15.55 -0.80 -4.48
CA ASN A 132 16.51 0.29 -4.48
C ASN A 132 16.10 1.41 -3.51
N TYR A 133 14.81 1.71 -3.44
CA TYR A 133 14.30 2.72 -2.51
C TYR A 133 14.42 2.24 -1.07
N MET A 134 14.07 0.97 -0.81
CA MET A 134 14.26 0.36 0.51
C MET A 134 15.72 0.35 0.95
N ALA A 135 16.64 0.07 0.03
CA ALA A 135 18.07 0.12 0.30
C ALA A 135 18.53 1.55 0.64
N LEU A 136 18.18 2.53 -0.19
CA LEU A 136 18.63 3.91 -0.03
C LEU A 136 18.03 4.59 1.21
N ALA A 137 16.77 4.28 1.55
CA ALA A 137 16.11 4.80 2.75
C ALA A 137 16.60 4.14 4.05
N GLY A 138 17.45 3.11 3.98
CA GLY A 138 17.97 2.38 5.13
C GLY A 138 17.03 1.32 5.71
N VAL A 139 15.88 1.07 5.08
CA VAL A 139 14.87 0.12 5.55
C VAL A 139 15.40 -1.32 5.51
N LEU A 140 16.10 -1.72 4.44
CA LEU A 140 16.69 -3.07 4.38
C LEU A 140 17.72 -3.34 5.48
N ALA A 141 18.37 -2.30 6.01
CA ALA A 141 19.32 -2.46 7.10
C ALA A 141 18.63 -2.75 8.45
N GLN A 142 17.31 -2.55 8.53
CA GLN A 142 16.49 -2.87 9.71
C GLN A 142 15.81 -4.24 9.60
N LEU A 143 15.73 -4.80 8.38
CA LEU A 143 15.21 -6.14 8.14
C LEU A 143 16.38 -7.13 8.12
N LYS A 144 16.71 -7.76 9.26
CA LYS A 144 17.88 -8.63 9.38
C LYS A 144 17.60 -9.96 10.07
N ALA A 145 18.35 -10.99 9.66
CA ALA A 145 18.57 -12.21 10.43
C ALA A 145 20.00 -12.21 10.95
N GLY A 146 20.18 -11.94 12.25
CA GLY A 146 21.48 -11.58 12.80
C GLY A 146 22.01 -10.29 12.15
N ASP A 147 23.22 -10.34 11.58
CA ASP A 147 23.82 -9.19 10.89
C ASP A 147 23.44 -9.09 9.40
N ARG A 148 22.79 -10.12 8.83
CA ARG A 148 22.52 -10.21 7.40
C ARG A 148 21.17 -9.58 7.04
N PRO A 149 21.12 -8.59 6.13
CA PRO A 149 19.86 -8.07 5.59
C PRO A 149 19.03 -9.16 4.89
N ILE A 150 17.71 -9.10 5.10
CA ILE A 150 16.72 -9.97 4.48
C ILE A 150 16.11 -9.22 3.29
N HIS A 151 15.96 -9.92 2.16
CA HIS A 151 15.18 -9.43 1.04
C HIS A 151 13.69 -9.70 1.30
N PRO A 152 12.84 -8.68 1.55
CA PRO A 152 11.42 -8.90 1.77
C PRO A 152 10.71 -9.30 0.47
N THR A 153 9.60 -10.04 0.59
CA THR A 153 8.71 -10.36 -0.53
C THR A 153 7.61 -9.32 -0.73
N ILE A 154 7.43 -8.42 0.25
CA ILE A 154 6.51 -7.29 0.20
C ILE A 154 7.22 -6.08 -0.42
N THR A 155 6.57 -5.43 -1.39
CA THR A 155 7.04 -4.20 -2.03
C THR A 155 6.65 -2.97 -1.19
N PHE A 156 7.40 -2.70 -0.13
CA PHE A 156 7.05 -1.66 0.84
C PHE A 156 7.07 -0.26 0.26
N ALA A 157 8.07 0.08 -0.57
CA ALA A 157 8.20 1.41 -1.13
C ALA A 157 7.00 1.74 -2.02
N ASP A 158 6.61 0.79 -2.87
CA ASP A 158 5.50 0.95 -3.80
C ASP A 158 4.16 1.10 -3.05
N LEU A 159 3.90 0.26 -2.04
CA LEU A 159 2.63 0.29 -1.29
C LEU A 159 2.53 1.54 -0.39
N ILE A 160 3.59 1.89 0.31
CA ILE A 160 3.65 3.10 1.14
C ILE A 160 3.60 4.35 0.26
N GLY A 161 4.30 4.36 -0.87
CA GLY A 161 4.23 5.45 -1.84
C GLY A 161 2.81 5.64 -2.38
N SER A 162 2.10 4.55 -2.65
CA SER A 162 0.68 4.62 -3.04
C SER A 162 -0.20 5.26 -1.98
N MET A 163 0.05 4.97 -0.70
CA MET A 163 -0.68 5.61 0.40
C MET A 163 -0.42 7.12 0.47
N HIS A 164 0.85 7.54 0.31
CA HIS A 164 1.20 8.96 0.24
C HIS A 164 0.53 9.67 -0.95
N VAL A 165 0.41 9.01 -2.10
CA VAL A 165 -0.31 9.56 -3.26
C VAL A 165 -1.77 9.82 -2.92
N VAL A 166 -2.46 8.85 -2.32
CA VAL A 166 -3.88 8.99 -1.93
C VAL A 166 -4.06 10.11 -0.89
N GLU A 167 -3.19 10.17 0.12
CA GLU A 167 -3.18 11.22 1.14
C GLU A 167 -3.04 12.61 0.50
N GLN A 168 -2.01 12.82 -0.34
CA GLN A 168 -1.76 14.13 -0.93
C GLN A 168 -2.85 14.54 -1.93
N ILE A 169 -3.39 13.60 -2.73
CA ILE A 169 -4.48 13.89 -3.66
C ILE A 169 -5.74 14.30 -2.90
N THR A 170 -6.12 13.55 -1.86
CA THR A 170 -7.33 13.87 -1.08
C THR A 170 -7.19 15.21 -0.35
N ALA A 171 -6.01 15.51 0.22
CA ALA A 171 -5.73 16.81 0.81
C ALA A 171 -5.76 17.94 -0.23
N ALA A 172 -5.22 17.72 -1.43
CA ALA A 172 -5.23 18.71 -2.51
C ALA A 172 -6.64 18.96 -3.05
N LEU A 173 -7.48 17.92 -3.18
CA LEU A 173 -8.89 18.05 -3.54
C LEU A 173 -9.65 18.87 -2.49
N TYR A 174 -9.44 18.58 -1.20
CA TYR A 174 -10.04 19.38 -0.12
C TYR A 174 -9.59 20.85 -0.15
N ALA A 175 -8.30 21.12 -0.37
CA ALA A 175 -7.79 22.47 -0.51
C ALA A 175 -8.35 23.18 -1.75
N ARG A 176 -8.54 22.46 -2.85
CA ARG A 176 -9.16 22.97 -4.08
C ARG A 176 -10.58 23.43 -3.85
N GLU A 177 -11.41 22.70 -3.10
CA GLU A 177 -12.79 23.13 -2.78
C GLU A 177 -12.85 24.50 -2.08
N ARG A 178 -11.80 24.86 -1.33
CA ARG A 178 -11.72 26.14 -0.61
C ARG A 178 -11.11 27.27 -1.42
N THR A 179 -10.35 26.95 -2.46
CA THR A 179 -9.51 27.92 -3.19
C THR A 179 -9.85 28.03 -4.67
N GLY A 180 -10.60 27.07 -5.22
CA GLY A 180 -10.84 26.89 -6.64
C GLY A 180 -9.61 26.45 -7.45
N LYS A 181 -8.45 26.22 -6.80
CA LYS A 181 -7.17 25.98 -7.47
C LYS A 181 -6.66 24.57 -7.20
N GLY A 182 -6.19 23.94 -8.27
CA GLY A 182 -5.50 22.65 -8.20
C GLY A 182 -4.08 22.78 -7.65
N ARG A 183 -3.34 21.67 -7.67
CA ARG A 183 -1.97 21.59 -7.16
C ARG A 183 -1.14 20.56 -7.90
N TYR A 184 0.13 20.87 -8.11
CA TYR A 184 1.14 19.87 -8.48
C TYR A 184 1.66 19.13 -7.26
N ILE A 185 1.69 17.81 -7.34
CA ILE A 185 2.16 16.90 -6.30
C ILE A 185 3.32 16.10 -6.91
N ASP A 186 4.50 16.20 -6.30
CA ASP A 186 5.68 15.38 -6.62
C ASP A 186 5.86 14.35 -5.51
N VAL A 187 5.57 13.07 -5.80
CA VAL A 187 5.80 11.96 -4.88
C VAL A 187 7.06 11.20 -5.30
N ALA A 188 8.02 11.15 -4.38
CA ALA A 188 9.16 10.26 -4.45
C ALA A 188 8.96 9.03 -3.56
N LEU A 189 9.15 7.83 -4.11
CA LEU A 189 9.04 6.57 -3.35
C LEU A 189 10.05 6.49 -2.21
N VAL A 190 11.27 6.98 -2.43
CA VAL A 190 12.30 7.03 -1.38
C VAL A 190 11.89 7.95 -0.22
N ASP A 191 11.26 9.08 -0.49
CA ASP A 191 10.84 10.04 0.55
C ASP A 191 9.76 9.44 1.45
N GLY A 192 8.82 8.69 0.85
CA GLY A 192 7.80 7.95 1.59
C GLY A 192 8.41 6.99 2.60
N LEU A 193 9.45 6.23 2.22
CA LEU A 193 10.15 5.34 3.16
C LEU A 193 11.01 6.09 4.17
N LEU A 194 11.68 7.18 3.77
CA LEU A 194 12.48 8.00 4.67
C LEU A 194 11.63 8.56 5.81
N SER A 195 10.40 9.00 5.52
CA SER A 195 9.48 9.49 6.56
C SER A 195 9.16 8.42 7.62
N MET A 196 9.08 7.14 7.23
CA MET A 196 8.85 6.02 8.15
C MET A 196 10.07 5.69 9.01
N MET A 197 11.27 6.13 8.60
CA MET A 197 12.52 5.98 9.35
C MET A 197 12.75 7.09 10.39
N THR A 198 11.78 7.99 10.61
CA THR A 198 11.89 9.11 11.57
C THR A 198 12.40 8.67 12.93
N ASN A 199 11.81 7.64 13.54
CA ASN A 199 12.26 7.14 14.85
C ASN A 199 13.71 6.64 14.82
N HIS A 200 14.13 5.99 13.73
CA HIS A 200 15.49 5.49 13.58
C HIS A 200 16.49 6.65 13.50
N PHE A 201 16.20 7.66 12.68
CA PHE A 201 17.07 8.82 12.54
C PHE A 201 17.16 9.65 13.82
N VAL A 202 16.04 9.85 14.52
CA VAL A 202 16.01 10.60 15.78
C VAL A 202 16.76 9.85 16.88
N VAL A 203 16.50 8.55 17.04
CA VAL A 203 17.20 7.75 18.05
C VAL A 203 18.69 7.68 17.76
N GLU A 204 19.08 7.45 16.51
CA GLU A 204 20.50 7.42 16.12
C GLU A 204 21.17 8.76 16.40
N HIS A 205 20.54 9.88 16.06
CA HIS A 205 21.09 11.22 16.30
C HIS A 205 21.39 11.48 17.79
N TYR A 206 20.47 11.12 18.68
CA TYR A 206 20.59 11.43 20.11
C TYR A 206 21.34 10.37 20.93
N THR A 207 21.43 9.13 20.44
CA THR A 207 21.97 8.00 21.24
C THR A 207 23.07 7.21 20.54
N GLY A 208 23.26 7.39 19.23
CA GLY A 208 24.12 6.56 18.40
C GLY A 208 23.54 5.17 18.09
N GLN A 209 22.37 4.81 18.61
CA GLN A 209 21.71 3.52 18.35
C GLN A 209 21.08 3.50 16.96
N LYS A 210 21.43 2.51 16.13
CA LYS A 210 21.09 2.46 14.70
C LYS A 210 19.82 1.65 14.37
N ASN A 211 19.25 0.98 15.36
CA ASN A 211 18.16 0.01 15.20
C ASN A 211 16.78 0.58 15.60
N GLY A 212 16.64 1.91 15.70
CA GLY A 212 15.39 2.54 16.13
C GLY A 212 15.08 2.27 17.59
N ILE A 213 13.81 1.98 17.90
CA ILE A 213 13.32 1.81 19.28
C ILE A 213 13.74 0.42 19.80
N PRO A 214 14.69 0.32 20.76
CA PRO A 214 15.33 -0.96 21.08
C PRO A 214 14.38 -2.06 21.60
N VAL A 215 13.39 -1.68 22.42
CA VAL A 215 12.44 -2.64 23.01
C VAL A 215 11.51 -3.26 21.97
N LEU A 216 11.30 -2.59 20.82
CA LEU A 216 10.46 -3.08 19.71
C LEU A 216 11.25 -3.92 18.70
N ALA A 217 12.54 -4.16 18.94
CA ALA A 217 13.44 -4.89 18.05
C ALA A 217 13.56 -6.38 18.38
N GLY A 218 12.60 -6.95 19.12
CA GLY A 218 12.65 -8.37 19.51
C GLY A 218 13.64 -8.67 20.64
N THR A 219 14.07 -7.67 21.41
CA THR A 219 15.20 -7.77 22.35
C THR A 219 14.81 -8.16 23.77
N VAL A 220 13.51 -8.24 24.07
CA VAL A 220 12.98 -8.58 25.39
C VAL A 220 12.01 -9.75 25.31
N VAL A 221 11.94 -10.57 26.37
CA VAL A 221 11.15 -11.82 26.37
C VAL A 221 9.65 -11.61 26.16
N SER A 222 9.12 -10.43 26.49
CA SER A 222 7.71 -10.09 26.31
C SER A 222 7.37 -9.50 24.94
N TYR A 223 8.38 -9.26 24.09
CA TYR A 223 8.20 -8.78 22.72
C TYR A 223 9.13 -9.57 21.79
N HIS A 224 8.68 -10.74 21.33
CA HIS A 224 9.51 -11.67 20.58
C HIS A 224 8.69 -12.65 19.71
N LEU A 225 9.33 -13.26 18.72
CA LEU A 225 8.77 -14.36 17.93
C LEU A 225 9.21 -15.70 18.50
N TYR A 226 8.26 -16.54 18.90
CA TYR A 226 8.55 -17.84 19.49
C TYR A 226 8.18 -18.99 18.57
N GLU A 227 9.13 -19.88 18.33
CA GLU A 227 8.94 -21.09 17.54
C GLU A 227 8.13 -22.14 18.30
N THR A 228 7.12 -22.67 17.64
CA THR A 228 6.19 -23.69 18.14
C THR A 228 6.73 -25.10 17.91
N LYS A 229 6.04 -26.13 18.45
CA LYS A 229 6.46 -27.53 18.35
C LYS A 229 6.68 -28.02 16.91
N ASP A 230 5.89 -27.50 15.98
CA ASP A 230 5.85 -27.86 14.57
C ASP A 230 6.56 -26.83 13.67
N GLY A 231 7.44 -26.00 14.23
CA GLY A 231 8.34 -25.12 13.47
C GLY A 231 7.68 -23.85 12.91
N ARG A 232 6.44 -23.55 13.32
CA ARG A 232 5.74 -22.28 13.02
C ARG A 232 6.00 -21.27 14.14
N TYR A 233 5.57 -20.02 13.97
CA TYR A 233 5.90 -18.94 14.92
C TYR A 233 4.65 -18.26 15.49
N MET A 234 4.68 -17.97 16.79
CA MET A 234 3.77 -17.04 17.45
C MET A 234 4.50 -15.73 17.74
N ALA A 235 3.82 -14.59 17.61
CA ALA A 235 4.29 -13.29 18.05
C ALA A 235 3.70 -12.98 19.43
N LEU A 236 4.55 -12.85 20.44
CA LEU A 236 4.16 -12.32 21.76
C LEU A 236 4.58 -10.86 21.82
N ALA A 237 3.63 -9.96 22.07
CA ALA A 237 3.85 -8.52 22.16
C ALA A 237 3.30 -7.91 23.46
N ALA A 238 3.47 -8.62 24.58
CA ALA A 238 2.96 -8.26 25.90
C ALA A 238 3.83 -7.20 26.61
N LEU A 239 4.06 -6.05 25.99
CA LEU A 239 4.93 -4.99 26.53
C LEU A 239 4.38 -4.31 27.78
N GLU A 240 3.06 -4.28 27.95
CA GLU A 240 2.41 -3.81 29.16
C GLU A 240 2.35 -4.93 30.20
N GLY A 241 2.65 -4.60 31.46
CA GLY A 241 2.82 -5.60 32.52
C GLY A 241 1.58 -6.45 32.82
N HIS A 242 0.38 -5.97 32.52
CA HIS A 242 -0.85 -6.75 32.72
C HIS A 242 -1.01 -7.85 31.66
N PHE A 243 -0.70 -7.58 30.39
CA PHE A 243 -0.69 -8.63 29.35
C PHE A 243 0.37 -9.69 29.64
N TRP A 244 1.54 -9.29 30.14
CA TRP A 244 2.58 -10.23 30.57
C TRP A 244 2.11 -11.10 31.73
N ARG A 245 1.49 -10.50 32.76
CA ARG A 245 0.90 -11.27 33.88
C ARG A 245 -0.18 -12.23 33.41
N ASN A 246 -1.08 -11.81 32.51
CA ASN A 246 -2.09 -12.68 31.93
C ASN A 246 -1.46 -13.88 31.20
N PHE A 247 -0.39 -13.66 30.42
CA PHE A 247 0.36 -14.75 29.79
C PHE A 247 0.95 -15.71 30.84
N CYS A 248 1.68 -15.17 31.83
CA CYS A 248 2.29 -15.94 32.91
C CYS A 248 1.25 -16.75 33.69
N ASP A 249 0.09 -16.18 34.01
CA ASP A 249 -0.98 -16.88 34.74
C ASP A 249 -1.58 -18.00 33.90
N ALA A 250 -1.89 -17.72 32.63
CA ALA A 250 -2.51 -18.68 31.75
C ALA A 250 -1.59 -19.85 31.37
N VAL A 251 -0.27 -19.66 31.45
CA VAL A 251 0.73 -20.73 31.29
C VAL A 251 1.22 -21.30 32.62
N GLU A 252 0.58 -20.92 33.73
CA GLU A 252 0.83 -21.41 35.10
C GLU A 252 2.26 -21.15 35.59
N LYS A 253 2.77 -19.95 35.28
CA LYS A 253 4.13 -19.47 35.55
C LYS A 253 4.18 -18.10 36.24
N PRO A 254 3.55 -17.92 37.41
CA PRO A 254 3.57 -16.65 38.14
C PRO A 254 4.98 -16.22 38.55
N GLU A 255 5.94 -17.15 38.68
CA GLU A 255 7.35 -16.84 38.96
C GLU A 255 8.03 -16.00 37.86
N TRP A 256 7.46 -15.95 36.65
CA TRP A 256 8.00 -15.18 35.52
C TRP A 256 7.64 -13.69 35.53
N TYR A 257 6.79 -13.22 36.44
CA TYR A 257 6.33 -11.82 36.46
C TYR A 257 7.47 -10.79 36.46
N GLU A 258 8.48 -10.99 37.32
CA GLU A 258 9.61 -10.07 37.47
C GLU A 258 10.55 -10.08 36.25
N GLY A 259 10.41 -11.06 35.36
CA GLY A 259 11.21 -11.21 34.16
C GLY A 259 10.68 -10.49 32.92
N HIS A 260 9.58 -9.73 33.06
CA HIS A 260 8.83 -9.09 31.97
C HIS A 260 9.68 -8.43 30.88
N LEU A 261 10.64 -7.60 31.25
CA LEU A 261 11.51 -6.86 30.31
C LEU A 261 12.94 -7.42 30.25
N SER A 262 13.15 -8.66 30.70
CA SER A 262 14.45 -9.32 30.61
C SER A 262 14.84 -9.57 29.16
N ALA A 263 16.15 -9.67 28.90
CA ALA A 263 16.70 -9.78 27.55
C ALA A 263 16.31 -11.10 26.86
N ALA A 264 15.89 -11.03 25.60
CA ALA A 264 15.68 -12.21 24.75
C ALA A 264 17.02 -12.68 24.14
N CYS A 265 17.85 -13.34 24.94
CA CYS A 265 19.14 -13.90 24.52
C CYS A 265 19.38 -15.29 25.10
N ASP A 266 20.24 -16.08 24.44
CA ASP A 266 20.46 -17.48 24.79
C ASP A 266 21.15 -17.70 26.17
N ASP A 267 21.70 -16.64 26.76
CA ASP A 267 22.26 -16.66 28.12
C ASP A 267 21.22 -16.37 29.21
N ASN A 268 19.99 -15.98 28.87
CA ASN A 268 18.91 -15.71 29.82
C ASN A 268 18.09 -16.99 30.10
N PRO A 269 18.13 -17.57 31.32
CA PRO A 269 17.40 -18.80 31.64
C PRO A 269 15.88 -18.68 31.41
N LEU A 270 15.28 -17.54 31.75
CA LEU A 270 13.85 -17.30 31.53
C LEU A 270 13.50 -17.36 30.04
N PHE A 271 14.33 -16.77 29.18
CA PHE A 271 14.13 -16.82 27.74
C PHE A 271 14.19 -18.26 27.20
N LEU A 272 15.14 -19.07 27.71
CA LEU A 272 15.23 -20.49 27.35
C LEU A 272 13.98 -21.28 27.79
N GLU A 273 13.47 -21.02 28.99
CA GLU A 273 12.25 -21.63 29.51
C GLU A 273 11.02 -21.28 28.65
N ILE A 274 10.86 -20.00 28.27
CA ILE A 274 9.75 -19.56 27.41
C ILE A 274 9.87 -20.18 26.01
N LYS A 275 11.06 -20.20 25.41
CA LYS A 275 11.28 -20.90 24.13
C LYS A 275 10.87 -22.37 24.22
N GLN A 276 11.23 -23.04 25.32
CA GLN A 276 10.86 -24.44 25.52
C GLN A 276 9.36 -24.60 25.70
N LEU A 277 8.69 -23.70 26.43
CA LEU A 277 7.23 -23.68 26.58
C LEU A 277 6.54 -23.62 25.22
N PHE A 278 6.93 -22.69 24.34
CA PHE A 278 6.32 -22.57 23.00
C PHE A 278 6.49 -23.84 22.16
N ARG A 279 7.62 -24.56 22.32
CA ARG A 279 7.86 -25.86 21.67
C ARG A 279 7.08 -27.03 22.26
N THR A 280 6.33 -26.84 23.35
CA THR A 280 5.48 -27.92 23.91
C THR A 280 4.15 -28.11 23.18
N LYS A 281 3.65 -27.05 22.53
CA LYS A 281 2.35 -27.04 21.83
C LYS A 281 2.54 -26.73 20.34
N THR A 282 1.65 -27.27 19.50
CA THR A 282 1.63 -26.97 18.06
C THR A 282 1.12 -25.56 17.79
N PHE A 283 1.33 -25.07 16.58
CA PHE A 283 0.81 -23.79 16.11
C PHE A 283 -0.69 -23.64 16.35
N GLN A 284 -1.50 -24.64 15.98
CA GLN A 284 -2.95 -24.61 16.20
C GLN A 284 -3.33 -24.54 17.68
N GLN A 285 -2.63 -25.29 18.55
CA GLN A 285 -2.89 -25.24 19.98
C GLN A 285 -2.59 -23.86 20.59
N TRP A 286 -1.58 -23.16 20.06
CA TRP A 286 -1.31 -21.78 20.45
C TRP A 286 -2.31 -20.77 19.90
N ILE A 287 -2.86 -21.00 18.70
CA ILE A 287 -3.99 -20.21 18.17
C ILE A 287 -5.20 -20.35 19.08
N ASP A 288 -5.57 -21.58 19.46
CA ASP A 288 -6.72 -21.84 20.33
C ASP A 288 -6.52 -21.17 21.70
N PHE A 289 -5.29 -21.20 22.23
CA PHE A 289 -4.91 -20.50 23.45
C PHE A 289 -5.04 -18.97 23.31
N SER A 290 -4.49 -18.39 22.22
CA SER A 290 -4.48 -16.94 22.02
C SER A 290 -5.87 -16.34 21.82
N GLN A 291 -6.86 -17.16 21.43
CA GLN A 291 -8.25 -16.75 21.32
C GLN A 291 -8.98 -16.68 22.68
N GLN A 292 -8.41 -17.28 23.74
CA GLN A 292 -9.01 -17.34 25.07
C GLN A 292 -8.33 -16.42 26.09
N VAL A 293 -7.07 -16.04 25.83
CA VAL A 293 -6.25 -15.29 26.78
C VAL A 293 -5.84 -13.95 26.18
N ASP A 294 -6.28 -12.87 26.83
CA ASP A 294 -5.89 -11.50 26.45
C ASP A 294 -4.47 -11.19 26.92
N CYS A 295 -3.49 -11.54 26.10
CA CYS A 295 -2.07 -11.43 26.42
C CYS A 295 -1.18 -11.00 25.24
N CYS A 296 -1.77 -10.36 24.22
CA CYS A 296 -1.06 -9.91 23.03
C CYS A 296 -0.26 -11.02 22.32
N LEU A 297 -0.78 -12.24 22.31
CA LEU A 297 -0.23 -13.37 21.57
C LEU A 297 -0.99 -13.54 20.24
N THR A 298 -0.29 -13.63 19.11
CA THR A 298 -0.92 -13.82 17.79
C THR A 298 -0.12 -14.77 16.90
N PRO A 299 -0.78 -15.51 15.99
CA PRO A 299 -0.09 -16.38 15.05
C PRO A 299 0.62 -15.58 13.94
N VAL A 300 1.80 -16.04 13.53
CA VAL A 300 2.45 -15.59 12.29
C VAL A 300 1.87 -16.40 11.12
N LEU A 301 0.82 -15.86 10.51
CA LEU A 301 0.07 -16.51 9.43
C LEU A 301 0.82 -16.42 8.09
N GLU A 302 0.73 -17.50 7.31
CA GLU A 302 1.11 -17.52 5.90
C GLU A 302 0.01 -16.87 5.02
N THR A 303 0.32 -16.62 3.75
CA THR A 303 -0.59 -15.87 2.85
C THR A 303 -1.96 -16.53 2.68
N ASP A 304 -2.02 -17.85 2.52
CA ASP A 304 -3.26 -18.61 2.37
C ASP A 304 -4.06 -18.70 3.67
N GLU A 305 -3.38 -18.79 4.81
CA GLU A 305 -3.97 -18.75 6.15
C GLU A 305 -4.57 -17.38 6.44
N ALA A 306 -3.82 -16.29 6.24
CA ALA A 306 -4.31 -14.92 6.41
C ALA A 306 -5.48 -14.62 5.47
N LYS A 307 -5.40 -15.08 4.21
CA LYS A 307 -6.50 -14.99 3.25
C LYS A 307 -7.77 -15.65 3.80
N THR A 308 -7.67 -16.89 4.28
CA THR A 308 -8.81 -17.62 4.84
C THR A 308 -9.34 -16.96 6.10
N TRP A 309 -8.42 -16.49 6.97
CA TRP A 309 -8.73 -15.81 8.21
C TRP A 309 -9.58 -14.55 7.98
N PHE A 310 -9.14 -13.66 7.07
CA PHE A 310 -9.84 -12.41 6.80
C PHE A 310 -11.01 -12.51 5.82
N ALA A 311 -11.25 -13.70 5.26
CA ALA A 311 -12.46 -14.02 4.49
C ALA A 311 -13.61 -14.57 5.35
N SER A 312 -13.35 -14.91 6.62
CA SER A 312 -14.39 -15.37 7.53
C SER A 312 -15.30 -14.23 7.98
N ASP A 313 -16.60 -14.51 8.07
CA ASP A 313 -17.64 -13.59 8.59
C ASP A 313 -17.50 -13.31 10.10
N THR A 314 -16.65 -14.06 10.81
CA THR A 314 -16.28 -13.76 12.20
C THR A 314 -15.38 -12.53 12.33
N HIS A 315 -14.87 -12.02 11.22
CA HIS A 315 -14.02 -10.84 11.14
C HIS A 315 -14.68 -9.75 10.29
N ARG A 316 -13.90 -8.75 9.90
CA ARG A 316 -14.38 -7.63 9.08
C ARG A 316 -14.66 -7.98 7.62
N ASN A 317 -14.60 -9.28 7.26
CA ASN A 317 -14.75 -9.82 5.91
C ASN A 317 -14.06 -8.94 4.85
N MET A 318 -12.76 -8.69 5.04
CA MET A 318 -11.97 -7.80 4.18
C MET A 318 -11.56 -8.48 2.86
N ILE A 319 -11.79 -9.79 2.76
CA ILE A 319 -11.47 -10.61 1.60
C ILE A 319 -12.72 -11.39 1.23
N HIS A 320 -13.30 -11.10 0.07
CA HIS A 320 -14.39 -11.91 -0.47
C HIS A 320 -13.84 -12.95 -1.43
N ILE A 321 -14.24 -14.22 -1.24
CA ILE A 321 -13.87 -15.35 -2.07
C ILE A 321 -15.16 -15.99 -2.58
N ASP A 322 -15.37 -15.95 -3.90
CA ASP A 322 -16.52 -16.58 -4.56
C ASP A 322 -16.00 -17.39 -5.75
N ASN A 323 -16.21 -18.72 -5.71
CA ASN A 323 -15.74 -19.67 -6.70
C ASN A 323 -14.24 -19.47 -7.07
N ASP A 324 -13.97 -18.99 -8.29
CA ASP A 324 -12.64 -18.74 -8.85
C ASP A 324 -12.17 -17.28 -8.70
N GLN A 325 -12.92 -16.43 -8.01
CA GLN A 325 -12.62 -15.00 -7.85
C GLN A 325 -12.28 -14.64 -6.41
N ILE A 326 -11.23 -13.85 -6.27
CA ILE A 326 -10.81 -13.25 -5.01
C ILE A 326 -10.84 -11.73 -5.12
N GLU A 327 -11.35 -11.11 -4.07
CA GLU A 327 -11.48 -9.67 -3.96
C GLU A 327 -10.97 -9.20 -2.59
N VAL A 328 -9.89 -8.42 -2.57
CA VAL A 328 -9.35 -7.83 -1.34
C VAL A 328 -9.78 -6.37 -1.25
N ALA A 329 -10.45 -5.99 -0.17
CA ALA A 329 -10.87 -4.61 0.06
C ALA A 329 -9.67 -3.74 0.44
N THR A 330 -9.57 -2.54 -0.11
CA THR A 330 -8.48 -1.60 0.24
C THR A 330 -8.75 -0.83 1.53
N ARG A 331 -9.97 -0.91 2.04
CA ARG A 331 -10.46 -0.28 3.28
C ARG A 331 -11.64 -1.08 3.82
N TYR A 332 -11.92 -0.93 5.11
CA TYR A 332 -13.14 -1.47 5.69
C TYR A 332 -14.35 -0.59 5.33
N ASP A 333 -15.39 -1.23 4.80
CA ASP A 333 -16.69 -0.66 4.50
C ASP A 333 -17.67 -1.85 4.36
N GLU A 334 -18.75 -1.87 5.12
CA GLU A 334 -19.72 -2.97 5.11
C GLU A 334 -20.36 -3.18 3.73
N GLN A 335 -20.41 -2.14 2.90
CA GLN A 335 -21.00 -2.21 1.56
C GLN A 335 -19.94 -2.34 0.46
N PHE A 336 -18.67 -2.52 0.80
CA PHE A 336 -17.55 -2.46 -0.13
C PHE A 336 -17.75 -3.30 -1.40
N PHE A 337 -18.06 -4.58 -1.23
CA PHE A 337 -18.14 -5.54 -2.34
C PHE A 337 -19.41 -5.37 -3.19
N THR A 338 -20.43 -4.68 -2.70
CA THR A 338 -21.68 -4.44 -3.47
C THR A 338 -21.48 -3.51 -4.66
N LYS A 339 -20.42 -2.70 -4.65
CA LYS A 339 -20.12 -1.70 -5.69
C LYS A 339 -18.93 -2.09 -6.56
N ARG A 340 -18.38 -3.30 -6.38
CA ARG A 340 -17.14 -3.71 -7.04
C ARG A 340 -17.41 -4.23 -8.44
N THR A 341 -16.55 -3.83 -9.36
CA THR A 341 -16.54 -4.28 -10.75
C THR A 341 -15.16 -4.86 -11.08
N ARG A 342 -15.13 -5.80 -12.02
CA ARG A 342 -13.87 -6.40 -12.48
C ARG A 342 -12.93 -5.35 -13.07
N ALA A 343 -11.65 -5.69 -13.16
CA ALA A 343 -10.72 -4.88 -13.92
C ALA A 343 -11.13 -4.83 -15.41
N PRO A 344 -10.90 -3.70 -16.10
CA PRO A 344 -11.31 -3.53 -17.48
C PRO A 344 -10.40 -4.32 -18.43
N LYS A 345 -10.99 -4.87 -19.50
CA LYS A 345 -10.23 -5.36 -20.66
C LYS A 345 -9.53 -4.17 -21.33
N LEU A 346 -8.45 -4.46 -22.04
CA LEU A 346 -7.71 -3.44 -22.76
C LEU A 346 -8.65 -2.69 -23.72
N ASN A 347 -8.68 -1.36 -23.62
CA ASN A 347 -9.48 -0.49 -24.47
C ASN A 347 -11.00 -0.73 -24.39
N GLU A 348 -11.49 -1.36 -23.33
CA GLU A 348 -12.93 -1.67 -23.16
C GLU A 348 -13.83 -0.44 -23.28
N HIS A 349 -13.32 0.74 -22.95
CA HIS A 349 -14.07 2.00 -22.89
C HIS A 349 -13.59 3.03 -23.93
N GLY A 350 -12.81 2.61 -24.93
CA GLY A 350 -12.19 3.50 -25.94
C GLY A 350 -13.03 3.75 -27.21
N GLY A 351 -14.34 3.52 -27.19
CA GLY A 351 -15.22 3.70 -28.36
C GLY A 351 -15.33 5.15 -28.84
N VAL A 352 -15.38 5.34 -30.16
CA VAL A 352 -15.23 6.60 -30.94
C VAL A 352 -16.24 7.73 -30.61
N HIS A 353 -17.27 7.47 -29.79
CA HIS A 353 -18.33 8.44 -29.47
C HIS A 353 -18.53 8.73 -27.98
N ALA A 354 -17.79 8.07 -27.08
CA ALA A 354 -18.03 8.21 -25.64
C ALA A 354 -17.59 9.58 -25.07
N TYR A 355 -16.72 10.30 -25.79
CA TYR A 355 -16.12 11.56 -25.34
C TYR A 355 -16.07 12.63 -26.44
N ASP A 356 -16.97 12.54 -27.43
CA ASP A 356 -17.15 13.55 -28.48
C ASP A 356 -18.09 14.67 -27.99
N GLU A 357 -17.87 15.92 -28.42
CA GLU A 357 -18.46 17.17 -27.89
C GLU A 357 -20.01 17.29 -27.98
N ARG A 358 -20.72 16.23 -28.38
CA ARG A 358 -22.16 16.26 -28.69
C ARG A 358 -23.09 15.81 -27.55
N SER A 359 -22.58 15.39 -26.39
CA SER A 359 -23.40 15.03 -25.23
C SER A 359 -23.84 16.22 -24.36
N ILE A 360 -23.49 17.45 -24.73
CA ILE A 360 -24.01 18.69 -24.11
C ILE A 360 -25.04 19.33 -25.05
N LYS A 361 -26.25 18.77 -25.10
CA LYS A 361 -27.43 19.53 -25.55
C LYS A 361 -28.67 19.13 -24.75
N TYR A 362 -29.28 20.15 -24.14
CA TYR A 362 -30.60 20.24 -23.48
C TYR A 362 -30.70 19.81 -22.02
N CYS A 363 -30.30 20.74 -21.14
CA CYS A 363 -31.08 21.10 -19.95
C CYS A 363 -31.17 22.64 -19.90
N ASP A 364 -31.82 23.21 -20.91
CA ASP A 364 -32.44 24.53 -20.83
C ASP A 364 -33.85 24.36 -21.43
N ASN A 365 -34.84 24.81 -20.64
CA ASN A 365 -36.30 24.81 -20.86
C ASN A 365 -37.09 23.54 -20.50
N ALA A 366 -37.54 23.46 -19.25
CA ALA A 366 -38.96 23.35 -18.87
C ALA A 366 -39.15 23.75 -17.40
#